data_AF-A0A2E7H9V0-F1
#
_entry.id   AF-A0A2E7H9V0-F1
#
_cell.length_a   1.000
_cell.length_b   1.000
_cell.length_c   1.000
_cell.angle_alpha   90.00
_cell.angle_beta   90.00
_cell.angle_gamma   90.00
#
_symmetry.space_group_name_H-M   'P 1'
#
loop_
_entity.id
_entity.type
_entity.pdbx_description
1 polymer ?
#
loop_
_entity_poly.entity_id
_entity_poly.type
_entity_poly.pdbx_seq_one_letter_code
_entity_poly.pdbx_strand_id
1 'polypeptide(L)'
;MKIKNNAFILIFSILVFISGQENFLVADHLEMYDGEINLNGTIINGTDKNKVTEYTIKLMGTQNSSTELIEVDSLKTFNEFKFSNFKIDESFTYFLMISHEEIPTIVFLEEIDDQYEIEIIVYDREFVPENISVIDYSIMIPHLSPDSNVISILGLISFENTGDKTFYADLSDPNLSGLNLLRFSLPENFENLSVDSDLPPGNVMQIPTGFALSNPVPPGQHQILYSYSMPRNTTALNYNVRLPFGAKKFKLLAPEKTEINNNEILTKEATKVDEKKYEVLSGDDIKKGDILNIEINKIATPSIFSKFSYFVEKNTISVLIGSSSALILFILGVFAIYKNSLLNKNSTNNIDEVLISKIIDLDERFKKNNINEEEYNILRKSYKERIKGKF
;
A
#
# COMPACT_ATOMS: atom_id res chain seq x y z
N MET A 1 -7.56 -50.90 7.66
CA MET A 1 -7.73 -51.22 9.10
C MET A 1 -6.68 -50.38 9.83
N LYS A 2 -6.95 -49.34 10.63
CA LYS A 2 -8.03 -48.93 11.54
C LYS A 2 -8.25 -47.41 11.33
N ILE A 3 -9.44 -46.87 11.12
CA ILE A 3 -10.55 -46.65 12.06
C ILE A 3 -10.13 -45.91 13.33
N LYS A 4 -10.54 -44.63 13.37
CA LYS A 4 -11.11 -43.82 14.46
C LYS A 4 -10.77 -44.19 15.91
N ASN A 5 -10.49 -43.17 16.72
CA ASN A 5 -11.49 -42.63 17.67
C ASN A 5 -10.84 -41.58 18.59
N ASN A 6 -11.48 -40.42 18.78
CA ASN A 6 -12.23 -40.17 20.01
C ASN A 6 -12.88 -38.78 19.98
N ALA A 7 -14.21 -38.80 20.05
CA ALA A 7 -15.02 -37.76 20.65
C ALA A 7 -15.22 -38.13 22.13
N PHE A 8 -15.18 -37.15 23.03
CA PHE A 8 -16.04 -37.01 24.22
C PHE A 8 -15.59 -35.72 24.98
N ILE A 9 -16.45 -34.70 25.09
CA ILE A 9 -17.30 -34.36 26.27
C ILE A 9 -16.61 -33.40 27.27
N LEU A 10 -17.16 -32.18 27.46
CA LEU A 10 -18.08 -31.74 28.54
C LEU A 10 -17.96 -30.22 28.76
N ILE A 11 -19.11 -29.58 28.91
CA ILE A 11 -19.31 -28.25 29.46
C ILE A 11 -18.96 -28.27 30.96
N PHE A 12 -18.14 -27.34 31.45
CA PHE A 12 -18.26 -26.83 32.82
C PHE A 12 -17.73 -25.40 32.91
N SER A 13 -18.60 -24.52 33.40
CA SER A 13 -18.35 -23.13 33.80
C SER A 13 -17.30 -23.01 34.89
N ILE A 14 -16.44 -22.00 34.82
CA ILE A 14 -15.79 -21.40 36.00
C ILE A 14 -15.61 -19.89 35.75
N LEU A 15 -16.24 -19.10 36.63
CA LEU A 15 -15.88 -17.71 36.89
C LEU A 15 -14.39 -17.67 37.26
N VAL A 16 -13.60 -16.86 36.55
CA VAL A 16 -12.36 -16.31 37.09
C VAL A 16 -12.43 -14.80 36.93
N PHE A 17 -12.59 -14.14 38.07
CA PHE A 17 -12.16 -12.77 38.30
C PHE A 17 -10.69 -12.67 37.88
N ILE A 18 -10.38 -11.94 36.81
CA ILE A 18 -9.07 -11.35 36.60
C ILE A 18 -9.29 -9.85 36.60
N SER A 19 -9.19 -9.29 37.81
CA SER A 19 -8.58 -8.00 38.03
C SER A 19 -7.21 -7.97 37.36
N GLY A 20 -6.96 -7.06 36.43
CA GLY A 20 -5.62 -6.93 35.85
C GLY A 20 -5.59 -6.16 34.55
N GLN A 21 -5.53 -4.83 34.68
CA GLN A 21 -4.94 -3.89 33.74
C GLN A 21 -5.54 -3.87 32.33
N GLU A 22 -6.55 -3.01 32.14
CA GLU A 22 -6.53 -2.17 30.95
C GLU A 22 -5.24 -1.35 31.02
N ASN A 23 -4.22 -1.78 30.27
CA ASN A 23 -3.14 -0.89 29.89
C ASN A 23 -3.73 0.14 28.92
N PHE A 24 -4.48 1.09 29.46
CA PHE A 24 -4.44 2.43 28.92
C PHE A 24 -2.96 2.80 28.92
N LEU A 25 -2.43 3.08 27.73
CA LEU A 25 -1.26 3.92 27.63
C LEU A 25 -1.71 5.27 28.19
N VAL A 26 -1.58 5.41 29.51
CA VAL A 26 -1.62 6.68 30.20
C VAL A 26 -0.43 7.44 29.66
N ALA A 27 -0.69 8.47 28.87
CA ALA A 27 0.28 9.52 28.63
C ALA A 27 0.57 10.13 30.01
N ASP A 28 1.66 9.72 30.63
CA ASP A 28 1.97 9.98 32.05
C ASP A 28 2.51 11.40 32.30
N HIS A 29 2.22 12.36 31.41
CA HIS A 29 2.85 13.68 31.44
C HIS A 29 1.90 14.85 31.16
N LEU A 30 0.64 14.78 31.60
CA LEU A 30 -0.15 15.98 31.85
C LEU A 30 -0.95 15.76 33.12
N GLU A 31 -0.34 16.11 34.26
CA GLU A 31 -1.10 16.25 35.50
C GLU A 31 -2.28 17.20 35.25
N MET A 32 -3.45 16.76 35.69
CA MET A 32 -4.73 17.47 35.67
C MET A 32 -4.55 18.93 36.14
N TYR A 33 -4.38 19.86 35.20
CA TYR A 33 -3.99 21.24 35.51
C TYR A 33 -5.24 22.09 35.78
N ASP A 34 -5.60 22.24 37.05
CA ASP A 34 -6.60 23.22 37.47
C ASP A 34 -5.94 24.61 37.54
N GLY A 35 -5.96 25.35 36.43
CA GLY A 35 -5.82 26.80 36.43
C GLY A 35 -4.44 27.39 36.12
N GLU A 36 -4.43 28.31 35.15
CA GLU A 36 -3.38 29.31 34.88
C GLU A 36 -1.96 28.78 34.66
N ILE A 37 -1.61 28.60 33.39
CA ILE A 37 -0.25 28.28 32.97
C ILE A 37 0.55 29.57 32.77
N ASN A 38 1.85 29.48 33.03
CA ASN A 38 2.81 30.53 32.76
C ASN A 38 3.88 29.96 31.83
N LEU A 39 4.14 30.65 30.72
CA LEU A 39 5.23 30.30 29.80
C LEU A 39 6.32 31.35 29.95
N ASN A 40 7.54 30.94 30.27
CA ASN A 40 8.70 31.80 30.24
C ASN A 40 9.75 31.18 29.34
N GLY A 41 10.46 32.02 28.59
CA GLY A 41 11.48 31.52 27.70
C GLY A 41 12.32 32.60 27.06
N THR A 42 13.24 32.15 26.21
CA THR A 42 14.15 33.00 25.45
C THR A 42 14.11 32.66 23.97
N ILE A 43 14.29 33.68 23.14
CA ILE A 43 14.44 33.57 21.70
C ILE A 43 15.91 33.84 21.37
N ILE A 44 16.54 32.90 20.69
CA ILE A 44 17.96 32.96 20.35
C ILE A 44 18.09 32.93 18.83
N ASN A 45 18.81 33.90 18.28
CA ASN A 45 19.22 33.83 16.88
C ASN A 45 20.43 32.88 16.77
N GLY A 46 20.20 31.72 16.19
CA GLY A 46 21.21 30.68 15.97
C GLY A 46 22.27 31.05 14.93
N THR A 47 21.99 32.01 14.05
CA THR A 47 22.96 32.54 13.07
C THR A 47 23.91 33.55 13.71
N ASP A 48 23.38 34.58 14.38
CA ASP A 48 24.17 35.57 15.11
C ASP A 48 23.58 35.84 16.48
N LYS A 49 24.18 35.21 17.51
CA LYS A 49 23.74 35.32 18.91
C LYS A 49 23.84 36.74 19.48
N ASN A 50 24.59 37.64 18.84
CA ASN A 50 24.73 39.03 19.30
C ASN A 50 23.75 39.99 18.59
N LYS A 51 23.05 39.53 17.56
CA LYS A 51 22.09 40.33 16.80
C LYS A 51 20.86 40.58 17.66
N VAL A 52 20.62 41.86 17.98
CA VAL A 52 19.43 42.30 18.71
C VAL A 52 18.31 42.55 17.71
N THR A 53 17.28 41.71 17.74
CA THR A 53 16.11 41.79 16.85
C THR A 53 14.85 41.84 17.73
N GLU A 54 13.87 42.68 17.37
CA GLU A 54 12.54 42.63 18.00
C GLU A 54 11.72 41.51 17.35
N TYR A 55 11.31 40.52 18.13
CA TYR A 55 10.40 39.45 17.72
C TYR A 55 8.99 39.75 18.20
N THR A 56 8.01 39.34 17.40
CA THR A 56 6.62 39.22 17.86
C THR A 56 6.33 37.73 18.06
N ILE A 57 6.10 37.34 19.30
CA ILE A 57 5.69 35.98 19.67
C ILE A 57 4.20 35.97 19.95
N LYS A 58 3.51 34.99 19.39
CA LYS A 58 2.06 34.80 19.54
C LYS A 58 1.79 33.46 20.19
N LEU A 59 0.93 33.45 21.20
CA LEU A 59 0.31 32.23 21.69
C LEU A 59 -0.95 32.00 20.88
N MET A 60 -0.98 30.87 20.17
CA MET A 60 -2.08 30.48 19.29
C MET A 60 -2.77 29.25 19.87
N GLY A 61 -4.06 29.12 19.59
CA GLY A 61 -4.86 27.93 19.88
C GLY A 61 -5.63 27.48 18.64
N THR A 62 -5.80 26.17 18.48
CA THR A 62 -6.67 25.60 17.45
C THR A 62 -7.46 24.43 18.02
N GLN A 63 -8.71 24.28 17.60
CA GLN A 63 -9.56 23.18 18.05
C GLN A 63 -9.31 21.97 17.16
N ASN A 64 -9.12 20.78 17.76
CA ASN A 64 -8.94 19.54 17.00
C ASN A 64 -10.10 19.36 16.01
N SER A 65 -9.81 19.38 14.70
CA SER A 65 -10.73 19.35 13.52
C SER A 65 -11.07 20.69 12.84
N SER A 66 -10.75 21.83 13.44
CA SER A 66 -10.91 23.14 12.79
C SER A 66 -9.63 23.59 12.10
N THR A 67 -9.76 24.37 11.03
CA THR A 67 -8.63 25.11 10.42
C THR A 67 -8.51 26.53 10.96
N GLU A 68 -9.40 26.91 11.89
CA GLU A 68 -9.40 28.22 12.52
C GLU A 68 -8.28 28.30 13.57
N LEU A 69 -7.46 29.33 13.42
CA LEU A 69 -6.40 29.68 14.36
C LEU A 69 -6.87 30.87 15.20
N ILE A 70 -6.82 30.72 16.51
CA ILE A 70 -7.20 31.75 17.48
C ILE A 70 -5.92 32.31 18.09
N GLU A 71 -5.70 33.61 17.94
CA GLU A 71 -4.67 34.31 18.70
C GLU A 71 -5.16 34.48 20.14
N VAL A 72 -4.50 33.80 21.08
CA VAL A 72 -4.84 33.83 22.51
C VAL A 72 -4.20 35.06 23.16
N ASP A 73 -2.93 35.30 22.84
CA ASP A 73 -2.16 36.45 23.32
C ASP A 73 -0.98 36.71 22.38
N SER A 74 -0.41 37.92 22.42
CA SER A 74 0.80 38.26 21.68
C SER A 74 1.61 39.34 22.39
N LEU A 75 2.93 39.23 22.26
CA LEU A 75 3.86 40.21 22.81
C LEU A 75 5.04 40.46 21.89
N LYS A 76 5.66 41.63 22.07
CA LYS A 76 6.92 41.98 21.44
C LYS A 76 8.05 41.85 22.45
N THR A 77 9.13 41.22 22.05
CA THR A 77 10.32 41.07 22.88
C THR A 77 11.59 41.09 22.04
N PHE A 78 12.74 41.32 22.66
CA PHE A 78 14.04 41.16 22.03
C PHE A 78 14.60 39.75 22.24
N ASN A 79 14.59 39.27 23.48
CA ASN A 79 15.15 37.96 23.83
C ASN A 79 14.20 37.18 24.74
N GLU A 80 13.72 37.77 25.85
CA GLU A 80 12.95 37.03 26.86
C GLU A 80 11.44 37.24 26.70
N PHE A 81 10.64 36.19 26.73
CA PHE A 81 9.19 36.29 26.71
C PHE A 81 8.57 35.70 27.96
N LYS A 82 7.39 36.22 28.31
CA LYS A 82 6.58 35.73 29.42
C LYS A 82 5.10 35.86 29.10
N PHE A 83 4.41 34.73 29.02
CA PHE A 83 2.95 34.65 29.05
C PHE A 83 2.50 34.21 30.44
N SER A 84 1.47 34.85 30.98
CA SER A 84 1.00 34.56 32.33
C SER A 84 -0.51 34.46 32.39
N ASN A 85 -0.99 33.62 33.31
CA ASN A 85 -2.39 33.47 33.65
C ASN A 85 -3.30 33.06 32.48
N PHE A 86 -2.80 32.28 31.53
CA PHE A 86 -3.64 31.72 30.47
C PHE A 86 -4.23 30.38 30.91
N LYS A 87 -5.51 30.16 30.62
CA LYS A 87 -6.20 28.90 30.92
C LYS A 87 -6.12 28.00 29.69
N ILE A 88 -5.61 26.79 29.88
CA ILE A 88 -5.69 25.74 28.86
C ILE A 88 -7.07 25.11 28.90
N ASP A 89 -7.66 24.95 27.72
CA ASP A 89 -8.79 24.08 27.47
C ASP A 89 -8.28 22.84 26.72
N GLU A 90 -8.49 21.66 27.28
CA GLU A 90 -8.07 20.37 26.67
C GLU A 90 -8.68 20.13 25.28
N SER A 91 -9.73 20.86 24.92
CA SER A 91 -10.33 20.83 23.58
C SER A 91 -9.47 21.53 22.52
N PHE A 92 -8.44 22.27 22.92
CA PHE A 92 -7.55 23.06 22.07
C PHE A 92 -6.11 22.56 22.13
N THR A 93 -5.46 22.56 20.97
CA THR A 93 -4.00 22.46 20.87
C THR A 93 -3.44 23.88 20.86
N TYR A 94 -2.49 24.14 21.76
CA TYR A 94 -1.83 25.43 21.89
C TYR A 94 -0.39 25.37 21.37
N PHE A 95 0.06 26.45 20.74
CA PHE A 95 1.42 26.56 20.25
C PHE A 95 1.90 28.02 20.25
N LEU A 96 3.21 28.20 20.40
CA LEU A 96 3.89 29.47 20.21
C LEU A 96 4.23 29.62 18.72
N MET A 97 4.00 30.80 18.18
CA MET A 97 4.35 31.17 16.81
C MET A 97 5.22 32.42 16.82
N ILE A 98 6.39 32.33 16.21
CA ILE A 98 7.31 33.45 15.96
C ILE A 98 7.56 33.52 14.46
N SER A 99 7.67 34.73 13.91
CA SER A 99 8.13 34.92 12.54
C SER A 99 9.44 35.70 12.55
N HIS A 100 10.46 35.14 11.89
CA HIS A 100 11.75 35.79 11.67
C HIS A 100 12.05 35.77 10.17
N GLU A 101 12.24 36.94 9.55
CA GLU A 101 12.51 37.08 8.12
C GLU A 101 11.50 36.31 7.21
N GLU A 102 10.21 36.40 7.58
CA GLU A 102 9.05 35.71 6.94
C GLU A 102 8.97 34.20 7.17
N ILE A 103 9.87 33.63 7.97
CA ILE A 103 9.91 32.20 8.28
C ILE A 103 9.16 31.97 9.60
N PRO A 104 8.04 31.23 9.60
CA PRO A 104 7.34 30.88 10.83
C PRO A 104 8.09 29.77 11.57
N THR A 105 8.32 29.97 12.86
CA THR A 105 8.75 28.94 13.82
C THR A 105 7.56 28.64 14.72
N ILE A 106 7.17 27.38 14.80
CA ILE A 106 6.04 26.89 15.60
C ILE A 106 6.60 25.94 16.67
N VAL A 107 6.18 26.14 17.91
CA VAL A 107 6.54 25.28 19.04
C VAL A 107 5.26 24.88 19.75
N PHE A 108 4.89 23.60 19.69
CA PHE A 108 3.68 23.12 20.35
C PHE A 108 3.91 23.02 21.87
N LEU A 109 2.93 23.47 22.66
CA LEU A 109 3.07 23.46 24.12
C LEU A 109 3.18 22.04 24.68
N GLU A 110 2.62 21.04 24.00
CA GLU A 110 2.73 19.62 24.38
C GLU A 110 4.14 19.03 24.20
N GLU A 111 4.99 19.69 23.40
CA GLU A 111 6.38 19.28 23.16
C GLU A 111 7.37 19.94 24.13
N ILE A 112 6.88 20.82 25.03
CA ILE A 112 7.71 21.58 25.96
C ILE A 112 7.89 20.78 27.27
N ASP A 113 9.13 20.44 27.58
CA ASP A 113 9.48 19.75 28.83
C ASP A 113 9.39 20.66 30.06
N ASP A 114 9.89 21.91 29.97
CA ASP A 114 9.85 22.91 31.04
C ASP A 114 9.23 24.23 30.56
N GLN A 115 8.00 24.48 30.99
CA GLN A 115 7.25 25.70 30.65
C GLN A 115 7.89 26.99 31.17
N TYR A 116 8.85 26.93 32.09
CA TYR A 116 9.54 28.09 32.64
C TYR A 116 10.91 28.37 32.01
N GLU A 117 11.42 27.45 31.17
CA GLU A 117 12.74 27.55 30.52
C GLU A 117 12.64 27.16 29.04
N ILE A 118 11.73 27.79 28.30
CA ILE A 118 11.52 27.51 26.88
C ILE A 118 12.62 28.18 26.06
N GLU A 119 13.38 27.41 25.27
CA GLU A 119 14.36 27.95 24.32
C GLU A 119 13.82 27.85 22.89
N ILE A 120 13.65 28.98 22.21
CA ILE A 120 13.23 29.03 20.81
C ILE A 120 14.39 29.54 19.96
N ILE A 121 14.87 28.71 19.05
CA ILE A 121 15.97 29.06 18.15
C ILE A 121 15.41 29.48 16.79
N VAL A 122 15.79 30.67 16.33
CA VAL A 122 15.48 31.19 14.98
C VAL A 122 16.78 31.39 14.20
N TYR A 123 16.73 31.33 12.88
CA TYR A 123 17.91 31.53 12.02
C TYR A 123 17.60 32.54 10.93
N ASP A 124 18.57 33.38 10.60
CA ASP A 124 18.46 34.31 9.46
C ASP A 124 18.21 33.54 8.15
N ARG A 125 17.59 34.20 7.18
CA ARG A 125 17.21 33.63 5.89
C ARG A 125 18.36 33.64 4.89
N GLU A 126 18.42 32.58 4.10
CA GLU A 126 19.24 32.48 2.90
C GLU A 126 18.36 32.12 1.70
N PHE A 127 18.54 32.82 0.57
CA PHE A 127 17.71 32.61 -0.63
C PHE A 127 18.27 31.54 -1.57
N VAL A 128 19.52 31.14 -1.40
CA VAL A 128 20.23 30.23 -2.30
C VAL A 128 20.60 28.96 -1.55
N PRO A 129 20.30 27.76 -2.08
CA PRO A 129 20.54 26.50 -1.37
C PRO A 129 21.98 25.99 -1.54
N GLU A 130 23.00 26.83 -1.31
CA GLU A 130 24.41 26.45 -1.51
C GLU A 130 24.87 25.38 -0.51
N ASN A 131 24.40 25.53 0.74
CA ASN A 131 24.71 24.67 1.88
C ASN A 131 23.81 23.44 1.98
N ILE A 132 22.90 23.23 1.01
CA ILE A 132 22.06 22.03 0.96
C ILE A 132 22.83 20.88 0.29
N SER A 133 22.80 19.71 0.92
CA SER A 133 23.35 18.48 0.36
C SER A 133 22.49 17.27 0.70
N VAL A 134 22.35 16.32 -0.22
CA VAL A 134 21.59 15.09 0.02
C VAL A 134 22.52 14.01 0.58
N ILE A 135 22.12 13.42 1.71
CA ILE A 135 22.84 12.35 2.38
C ILE A 135 22.42 11.00 1.78
N ASP A 136 21.13 10.73 1.68
CA ASP A 136 20.58 9.47 1.15
C ASP A 136 19.37 9.77 0.28
N TYR A 137 19.34 9.20 -0.92
CA TYR A 137 18.21 9.24 -1.82
C TYR A 137 17.80 7.80 -2.13
N SER A 138 16.74 7.34 -1.48
CA SER A 138 16.27 5.97 -1.57
C SER A 138 14.90 5.91 -2.22
N ILE A 139 14.75 5.02 -3.20
CA ILE A 139 13.51 4.76 -3.92
C ILE A 139 13.19 3.28 -3.82
N MET A 140 11.96 2.94 -3.50
CA MET A 140 11.52 1.55 -3.36
C MET A 140 10.26 1.30 -4.19
N ILE A 141 10.35 0.32 -5.08
CA ILE A 141 9.22 -0.32 -5.73
C ILE A 141 8.91 -1.59 -4.91
N PRO A 142 7.88 -1.62 -4.07
CA PRO A 142 7.49 -2.80 -3.32
C PRO A 142 6.98 -3.91 -4.23
N HIS A 143 6.94 -5.14 -3.72
CA HIS A 143 6.24 -6.23 -4.39
C HIS A 143 4.76 -5.89 -4.57
N LEU A 144 4.29 -5.91 -5.82
CA LEU A 144 2.87 -5.74 -6.12
C LEU A 144 2.05 -6.85 -5.45
N SER A 145 0.93 -6.47 -4.82
CA SER A 145 -0.06 -7.44 -4.39
C SER A 145 -0.85 -7.98 -5.60
N PRO A 146 -1.27 -9.26 -5.64
CA PRO A 146 -2.08 -9.82 -6.72
C PRO A 146 -3.38 -9.06 -7.03
N ASP A 147 -3.98 -8.46 -6.02
CA ASP A 147 -5.21 -7.65 -6.08
C ASP A 147 -4.98 -6.16 -6.27
N SER A 148 -3.72 -5.70 -6.23
CA SER A 148 -3.43 -4.28 -6.46
C SER A 148 -3.75 -3.87 -7.89
N ASN A 149 -4.39 -2.71 -8.02
CA ASN A 149 -4.68 -2.05 -9.29
C ASN A 149 -3.73 -0.90 -9.61
N VAL A 150 -2.69 -0.72 -8.80
CA VAL A 150 -1.66 0.29 -9.00
C VAL A 150 -0.28 -0.29 -8.68
N ILE A 151 0.76 0.33 -9.23
CA ILE A 151 2.13 0.15 -8.76
C ILE A 151 2.39 1.30 -7.80
N SER A 152 2.57 1.02 -6.52
CA SER A 152 3.01 2.02 -5.55
C SER A 152 4.52 2.17 -5.61
N ILE A 153 5.03 3.38 -5.41
CA ILE A 153 6.45 3.67 -5.26
C ILE A 153 6.60 4.51 -3.99
N LEU A 154 7.59 4.17 -3.18
CA LEU A 154 7.96 4.90 -1.97
C LEU A 154 9.34 5.53 -2.19
N GLY A 155 9.57 6.69 -1.60
CA GLY A 155 10.87 7.30 -1.57
C GLY A 155 11.16 7.99 -0.24
N LEU A 156 12.44 8.02 0.10
CA LEU A 156 12.99 8.67 1.28
C LEU A 156 14.18 9.51 0.82
N ILE A 157 14.18 10.77 1.19
CA ILE A 157 15.27 11.70 0.90
C ILE A 157 15.73 12.26 2.23
N SER A 158 16.95 11.92 2.63
CA SER A 158 17.62 12.54 3.76
C SER A 158 18.60 13.57 3.24
N PHE A 159 18.53 14.80 3.74
CA PHE A 159 19.39 15.89 3.32
C PHE A 159 19.76 16.73 4.53
N GLU A 160 20.78 17.56 4.36
CA GLU A 160 21.26 18.46 5.40
C GLU A 160 21.44 19.86 4.85
N ASN A 161 21.13 20.82 5.69
CA ASN A 161 21.63 22.18 5.57
C ASN A 161 22.85 22.31 6.48
N THR A 162 24.03 22.41 5.85
CA THR A 162 25.31 22.54 6.57
C THR A 162 25.65 23.98 6.96
N GLY A 163 24.81 24.94 6.58
CA GLY A 163 24.97 26.35 6.90
C GLY A 163 24.44 26.69 8.29
N ASP A 164 24.57 27.97 8.65
CA ASP A 164 24.07 28.56 9.89
C ASP A 164 22.78 29.38 9.69
N LYS A 165 22.19 29.30 8.50
CA LYS A 165 20.98 30.03 8.09
C LYS A 165 19.91 29.10 7.57
N THR A 166 18.66 29.53 7.62
CA THR A 166 17.54 28.80 7.03
C THR A 166 17.44 29.11 5.54
N PHE A 167 17.53 28.10 4.68
CA PHE A 167 17.22 28.28 3.26
C PHE A 167 15.72 28.46 3.10
N TYR A 168 15.28 29.58 2.54
CA TYR A 168 13.88 29.83 2.23
C TYR A 168 13.75 30.67 0.95
N ALA A 169 13.27 30.03 -0.11
CA ALA A 169 13.18 30.61 -1.44
C ALA A 169 12.24 31.83 -1.48
N ASP A 170 12.54 32.82 -2.31
CA ASP A 170 11.64 33.94 -2.59
C ASP A 170 10.66 33.59 -3.71
N LEU A 171 9.46 33.13 -3.36
CA LEU A 171 8.43 32.78 -4.34
C LEU A 171 7.89 34.00 -5.12
N SER A 172 8.18 35.23 -4.69
CA SER A 172 7.76 36.45 -5.37
C SER A 172 8.71 36.88 -6.50
N ASP A 173 9.93 36.34 -6.53
CA ASP A 173 10.91 36.65 -7.58
C ASP A 173 10.48 36.05 -8.93
N PRO A 174 10.21 36.88 -9.96
CA PRO A 174 9.85 36.39 -11.29
C PRO A 174 10.99 35.62 -11.99
N ASN A 175 12.23 35.76 -11.51
CA ASN A 175 13.40 35.05 -12.02
C ASN A 175 13.73 33.78 -11.24
N LEU A 176 12.83 33.33 -10.34
CA LEU A 176 13.03 32.13 -9.54
C LEU A 176 13.28 30.93 -10.47
N SER A 177 14.55 30.57 -10.61
CA SER A 177 14.96 29.45 -11.44
C SER A 177 14.62 28.15 -10.73
N GLY A 178 14.56 27.05 -11.49
CA GLY A 178 14.29 25.73 -10.90
C GLY A 178 15.34 25.22 -9.91
N LEU A 179 16.48 25.91 -9.79
CA LEU A 179 17.53 25.61 -8.84
C LEU A 179 17.31 26.27 -7.47
N ASN A 180 16.40 27.24 -7.38
CA ASN A 180 16.12 27.99 -6.15
C ASN A 180 14.97 27.38 -5.35
N LEU A 181 14.53 26.16 -5.67
CA LEU A 181 13.53 25.40 -4.92
C LEU A 181 14.04 23.99 -4.68
N LEU A 182 13.61 23.37 -3.58
CA LEU A 182 13.79 21.94 -3.38
C LEU A 182 12.89 21.20 -4.37
N ARG A 183 13.48 20.69 -5.45
CA ARG A 183 12.76 19.97 -6.51
C ARG A 183 13.22 18.53 -6.59
N PHE A 184 12.26 17.63 -6.65
CA PHE A 184 12.50 16.19 -6.71
C PHE A 184 11.84 15.62 -7.94
N SER A 185 12.60 14.81 -8.68
CA SER A 185 12.14 14.24 -9.94
C SER A 185 11.24 13.05 -9.66
N LEU A 186 10.16 12.94 -10.42
CA LEU A 186 9.31 11.75 -10.51
C LEU A 186 9.18 11.36 -11.99
N PRO A 187 8.93 10.09 -12.30
CA PRO A 187 8.62 9.69 -13.67
C PRO A 187 7.29 10.29 -14.12
N GLU A 188 7.10 10.42 -15.43
CA GLU A 188 5.85 10.92 -16.00
C GLU A 188 4.66 10.00 -15.70
N ASN A 189 3.44 10.57 -15.69
CA ASN A 189 2.17 9.87 -15.45
C ASN A 189 2.01 9.26 -14.05
N PHE A 190 2.72 9.79 -13.06
CA PHE A 190 2.46 9.46 -11.66
C PHE A 190 1.11 10.02 -11.20
N GLU A 191 0.48 9.31 -10.26
CA GLU A 191 -0.81 9.64 -9.66
C GLU A 191 -0.74 9.52 -8.14
N ASN A 192 -1.66 10.18 -7.42
CA ASN A 192 -1.82 10.08 -5.97
C ASN A 192 -0.51 10.36 -5.20
N LEU A 193 0.18 11.45 -5.55
CA LEU A 193 1.35 11.90 -4.82
C LEU A 193 0.97 12.30 -3.39
N SER A 194 1.68 11.73 -2.42
CA SER A 194 1.65 12.11 -1.02
C SER A 194 3.08 12.37 -0.58
N VAL A 195 3.31 13.51 0.06
CA VAL A 195 4.62 13.94 0.55
C VAL A 195 4.46 14.33 2.01
N ASP A 196 5.39 13.87 2.83
CA ASP A 196 5.49 14.15 4.24
C ASP A 196 6.94 14.53 4.57
N SER A 197 7.14 15.45 5.51
CA SER A 197 8.48 15.95 5.86
C SER A 197 8.51 16.50 7.28
N ASP A 198 9.68 16.42 7.91
CA ASP A 198 9.98 17.09 9.19
C ASP A 198 10.30 18.58 9.06
N LEU A 199 10.28 19.13 7.83
CA LEU A 199 10.49 20.54 7.58
C LEU A 199 9.35 21.40 8.17
N PRO A 200 9.64 22.66 8.57
CA PRO A 200 8.61 23.59 8.99
C PRO A 200 7.56 23.84 7.88
N PRO A 201 6.39 24.41 8.23
CA PRO A 201 5.25 24.52 7.31
C PRO A 201 5.59 25.12 5.93
N GLY A 202 5.06 24.49 4.89
CA GLY A 202 5.24 24.88 3.50
C GLY A 202 4.26 24.15 2.58
N ASN A 203 4.38 24.40 1.28
CA ASN A 203 3.49 23.83 0.27
C ASN A 203 4.22 22.82 -0.61
N VAL A 204 3.52 21.74 -0.94
CA VAL A 204 3.92 20.77 -1.95
C VAL A 204 3.31 21.19 -3.29
N MET A 205 4.16 21.46 -4.27
CA MET A 205 3.76 21.85 -5.62
C MET A 205 4.04 20.69 -6.56
N GLN A 206 2.98 20.03 -7.05
CA GLN A 206 3.11 18.95 -8.01
C GLN A 206 3.38 19.52 -9.42
N ILE A 207 4.33 18.92 -10.14
CA ILE A 207 4.66 19.24 -11.54
C ILE A 207 4.68 17.93 -12.36
N PRO A 208 4.56 17.97 -13.70
CA PRO A 208 4.45 16.74 -14.51
C PRO A 208 5.62 15.75 -14.36
N THR A 209 6.79 16.24 -13.96
CA THR A 209 8.04 15.47 -13.84
C THR A 209 8.55 15.40 -12.40
N GLY A 210 7.70 15.66 -11.40
CA GLY A 210 8.16 15.74 -10.02
C GLY A 210 7.28 16.51 -9.06
N PHE A 211 7.91 17.00 -8.00
CA PHE A 211 7.31 17.94 -7.08
C PHE A 211 8.36 18.93 -6.57
N ALA A 212 7.90 20.06 -6.07
CA ALA A 212 8.71 21.07 -5.43
C ALA A 212 8.17 21.38 -4.03
N LEU A 213 9.05 21.65 -3.08
CA LEU A 213 8.70 22.09 -1.73
C LEU A 213 9.03 23.57 -1.57
N SER A 214 8.10 24.32 -0.99
CA SER A 214 8.34 25.70 -0.57
C SER A 214 8.72 25.81 0.90
N ASN A 215 8.91 24.69 1.59
CA ASN A 215 9.24 24.66 3.01
C ASN A 215 10.59 25.35 3.25
N PRO A 216 10.72 26.13 4.34
CA PRO A 216 12.03 26.58 4.79
C PRO A 216 12.87 25.38 5.25
N VAL A 217 14.18 25.43 5.09
CA VAL A 217 15.11 24.38 5.49
C VAL A 217 16.08 24.93 6.53
N PRO A 218 15.80 24.75 7.82
CA PRO A 218 16.69 25.23 8.87
C PRO A 218 18.00 24.43 8.90
N PRO A 219 19.06 24.92 9.56
CA PRO A 219 20.28 24.16 9.80
C PRO A 219 20.02 22.78 10.41
N GLY A 220 20.81 21.77 10.00
CA GLY A 220 20.68 20.40 10.48
C GLY A 220 20.22 19.40 9.41
N GLN A 221 19.84 18.20 9.87
CA GLN A 221 19.39 17.11 9.02
C GLN A 221 17.87 17.03 8.98
N HIS A 222 17.34 16.75 7.80
CA HIS A 222 15.91 16.70 7.52
C HIS A 222 15.58 15.53 6.61
N GLN A 223 14.32 15.10 6.65
CA GLN A 223 13.82 13.98 5.88
C GLN A 223 12.53 14.31 5.15
N ILE A 224 12.46 13.84 3.90
CA ILE A 224 11.23 13.86 3.10
C ILE A 224 10.88 12.42 2.76
N LEU A 225 9.67 12.04 3.14
CA LEU A 225 9.02 10.80 2.76
C LEU A 225 8.04 11.14 1.63
N TYR A 226 8.06 10.36 0.56
CA TYR A 226 7.07 10.53 -0.49
C TYR A 226 6.58 9.19 -1.00
N SER A 227 5.34 9.18 -1.47
CA SER A 227 4.77 8.05 -2.16
C SER A 227 3.95 8.52 -3.34
N TYR A 228 3.94 7.71 -4.39
CA TYR A 228 3.09 7.92 -5.53
C TYR A 228 2.68 6.57 -6.12
N SER A 229 1.72 6.62 -7.02
CA SER A 229 1.21 5.45 -7.72
C SER A 229 1.35 5.61 -9.23
N MET A 230 1.46 4.49 -9.92
CA MET A 230 1.42 4.40 -11.37
C MET A 230 0.27 3.47 -11.77
N PRO A 231 -0.40 3.72 -12.91
CA PRO A 231 -1.42 2.82 -13.44
C PRO A 231 -0.90 1.38 -13.61
N ARG A 232 -1.75 0.37 -13.35
CA ARG A 232 -1.35 -1.07 -13.42
C ARG A 232 -0.78 -1.51 -14.77
N ASN A 233 -1.21 -0.89 -15.85
CA ASN A 233 -0.75 -1.18 -17.21
C ASN A 233 0.65 -0.62 -17.50
N THR A 234 1.25 0.13 -16.56
CA THR A 234 2.64 0.56 -16.63
C THR A 234 3.55 -0.66 -16.56
N THR A 235 4.10 -1.02 -17.72
CA THR A 235 5.00 -2.17 -17.84
C THR A 235 6.46 -1.74 -17.82
N ALA A 236 6.75 -0.56 -18.34
CA ALA A 236 8.07 0.07 -18.37
C ALA A 236 8.00 1.50 -17.80
N LEU A 237 9.14 1.99 -17.32
CA LEU A 237 9.28 3.29 -16.69
C LEU A 237 10.64 3.88 -17.01
N ASN A 238 10.67 5.12 -17.50
CA ASN A 238 11.89 5.90 -17.60
C ASN A 238 11.94 6.88 -16.44
N TYR A 239 12.92 6.72 -15.57
CA TYR A 239 13.11 7.56 -14.40
C TYR A 239 14.37 8.40 -14.56
N ASN A 240 14.18 9.69 -14.86
CA ASN A 240 15.26 10.66 -14.94
C ASN A 240 15.41 11.37 -13.59
N VAL A 241 16.20 10.80 -12.68
CA VAL A 241 16.43 11.38 -11.35
C VAL A 241 17.46 12.50 -11.47
N ARG A 242 16.99 13.75 -11.36
CA ARG A 242 17.87 14.93 -11.32
C ARG A 242 18.30 15.20 -9.87
N LEU A 243 19.59 15.36 -9.66
CA LEU A 243 20.20 15.56 -8.35
C LEU A 243 20.91 16.92 -8.27
N PRO A 244 20.18 18.06 -8.26
CA PRO A 244 20.80 19.38 -8.20
C PRO A 244 21.70 19.58 -6.98
N PHE A 245 21.40 18.88 -5.88
CA PHE A 245 22.16 18.92 -4.62
C PHE A 245 23.13 17.73 -4.45
N GLY A 246 23.31 16.92 -5.50
CA GLY A 246 24.09 15.68 -5.46
C GLY A 246 23.40 14.63 -4.58
N ALA A 247 24.11 13.56 -4.25
CA ALA A 247 23.72 12.60 -3.21
C ALA A 247 24.94 11.82 -2.73
N LYS A 248 25.22 11.79 -1.42
CA LYS A 248 26.28 10.92 -0.86
C LYS A 248 25.96 9.45 -1.13
N LYS A 249 24.68 9.07 -1.04
CA LYS A 249 24.18 7.73 -1.38
C LYS A 249 22.90 7.82 -2.19
N PHE A 250 22.83 7.03 -3.25
CA PHE A 250 21.63 6.80 -4.03
C PHE A 250 21.30 5.31 -4.03
N LYS A 251 20.02 4.95 -3.85
CA LYS A 251 19.53 3.57 -3.92
C LYS A 251 18.17 3.51 -4.59
N LEU A 252 18.01 2.55 -5.49
CA LEU A 252 16.72 2.13 -6.02
C LEU A 252 16.55 0.64 -5.78
N LEU A 253 15.52 0.29 -5.01
CA LEU A 253 15.13 -1.08 -4.70
C LEU A 253 13.93 -1.45 -5.55
N ALA A 254 14.02 -2.56 -6.27
CA ALA A 254 12.89 -3.12 -7.00
C ALA A 254 12.78 -4.63 -6.75
N PRO A 255 11.60 -5.24 -6.91
CA PRO A 255 11.45 -6.66 -6.66
C PRO A 255 12.31 -7.49 -7.62
N GLU A 256 12.74 -8.68 -7.20
CA GLU A 256 13.47 -9.60 -8.08
C GLU A 256 12.74 -9.81 -9.42
N LYS A 257 13.49 -9.92 -10.53
CA LYS A 257 12.97 -10.03 -11.91
C LYS A 257 12.41 -8.73 -12.50
N THR A 258 12.65 -7.59 -11.85
CA THR A 258 12.49 -6.28 -12.49
C THR A 258 13.66 -6.08 -13.45
N GLU A 259 13.38 -5.84 -14.73
CA GLU A 259 14.43 -5.62 -15.73
C GLU A 259 14.78 -4.14 -15.74
N ILE A 260 15.91 -3.80 -15.11
CA ILE A 260 16.43 -2.43 -15.04
C ILE A 260 17.72 -2.36 -15.83
N ASN A 261 17.77 -1.48 -16.83
CA ASN A 261 19.02 -1.12 -17.49
C ASN A 261 19.82 -0.20 -16.58
N ASN A 262 21.07 -0.58 -16.37
CA ASN A 262 21.95 0.12 -15.47
C ASN A 262 22.52 1.39 -16.13
N ASN A 263 22.65 2.46 -15.35
CA ASN A 263 23.53 3.58 -15.68
C ASN A 263 24.97 3.17 -15.32
N GLU A 264 25.99 3.56 -16.10
CA GLU A 264 27.39 3.15 -15.90
C GLU A 264 27.94 3.49 -14.50
N ILE A 265 27.34 4.46 -13.81
CA ILE A 265 27.75 4.95 -12.48
C ILE A 265 27.14 4.11 -11.33
N LEU A 266 26.10 3.31 -11.60
CA LEU A 266 25.39 2.55 -10.58
C LEU A 266 25.87 1.09 -10.53
N THR A 267 25.84 0.50 -9.35
CA THR A 267 26.17 -0.91 -9.10
C THR A 267 24.89 -1.67 -8.79
N LYS A 268 24.80 -2.90 -9.30
CA LYS A 268 23.64 -3.78 -9.08
C LYS A 268 23.97 -4.85 -8.04
N GLU A 269 23.18 -4.89 -6.98
CA GLU A 269 23.27 -5.86 -5.90
C GLU A 269 21.91 -6.51 -5.63
N ALA A 270 21.87 -7.51 -4.76
CA ALA A 270 20.65 -8.14 -4.30
C ALA A 270 20.58 -8.11 -2.78
N THR A 271 19.40 -7.81 -2.24
CA THR A 271 19.15 -7.81 -0.80
C THR A 271 17.83 -8.48 -0.47
N LYS A 272 17.57 -8.70 0.82
CA LYS A 272 16.27 -9.16 1.32
C LYS A 272 15.70 -8.14 2.29
N VAL A 273 14.44 -7.79 2.09
CA VAL A 273 13.65 -6.93 2.98
C VAL A 273 12.36 -7.69 3.29
N ASP A 274 12.10 -7.97 4.57
CA ASP A 274 10.91 -8.73 5.02
C ASP A 274 10.72 -10.05 4.25
N GLU A 275 11.77 -10.88 4.23
CA GLU A 275 11.90 -12.16 3.50
C GLU A 275 11.75 -12.10 1.96
N LYS A 276 11.35 -10.96 1.41
CA LYS A 276 11.21 -10.68 -0.01
C LYS A 276 12.56 -10.23 -0.59
N LYS A 277 12.89 -10.74 -1.77
CA LYS A 277 14.13 -10.42 -2.47
C LYS A 277 13.98 -9.17 -3.34
N TYR A 278 14.95 -8.28 -3.24
CA TYR A 278 15.03 -7.06 -4.03
C TYR A 278 16.34 -7.00 -4.78
N GLU A 279 16.29 -6.46 -5.99
CA GLU A 279 17.44 -5.97 -6.72
C GLU A 279 17.65 -4.51 -6.33
N VAL A 280 18.89 -4.16 -5.98
CA VAL A 280 19.27 -2.82 -5.55
C VAL A 280 20.21 -2.24 -6.58
N LEU A 281 19.86 -1.08 -7.13
CA LEU A 281 20.80 -0.23 -7.85
C LEU A 281 21.30 0.84 -6.90
N SER A 282 22.60 0.88 -6.65
CA SER A 282 23.21 1.84 -5.73
C SER A 282 24.33 2.64 -6.39
N GLY A 283 24.51 3.86 -5.93
CA GLY A 283 25.66 4.69 -6.29
C GLY A 283 26.07 5.54 -5.10
N ASP A 284 27.37 5.78 -4.98
CA ASP A 284 27.95 6.61 -3.92
C ASP A 284 28.51 7.90 -4.55
N ASP A 285 28.48 8.99 -3.77
CA ASP A 285 29.03 10.31 -4.11
C ASP A 285 28.63 10.83 -5.49
N ILE A 286 27.32 10.80 -5.78
CA ILE A 286 26.72 11.37 -7.00
C ILE A 286 26.87 12.90 -6.96
N LYS A 287 27.37 13.49 -8.05
CA LYS A 287 27.76 14.92 -8.04
C LYS A 287 26.54 15.84 -8.14
N LYS A 288 26.70 17.06 -7.63
CA LYS A 288 25.71 18.12 -7.77
C LYS A 288 25.44 18.39 -9.26
N GLY A 289 24.18 18.33 -9.66
CA GLY A 289 23.72 18.55 -11.04
C GLY A 289 23.67 17.29 -11.91
N ASP A 290 24.13 16.13 -11.42
CA ASP A 290 24.07 14.88 -12.17
C ASP A 290 22.61 14.44 -12.42
N ILE A 291 22.43 13.68 -13.50
CA ILE A 291 21.15 13.08 -13.89
C ILE A 291 21.36 11.58 -14.00
N LEU A 292 20.64 10.83 -13.16
CA LEU A 292 20.60 9.37 -13.25
C LEU A 292 19.42 8.98 -14.13
N ASN A 293 19.71 8.53 -15.35
CA ASN A 293 18.71 7.95 -16.24
C ASN A 293 18.59 6.45 -15.91
N ILE A 294 17.43 6.05 -15.40
CA ILE A 294 17.14 4.67 -15.02
C ILE A 294 15.98 4.18 -15.87
N GLU A 295 16.26 3.21 -16.75
CA GLU A 295 15.23 2.60 -17.60
C GLU A 295 14.81 1.27 -16.97
N ILE A 296 13.56 1.19 -16.54
CA ILE A 296 12.93 -0.04 -16.09
C ILE A 296 12.11 -0.56 -17.27
N ASN A 297 12.63 -1.57 -17.98
CA ASN A 297 11.96 -2.16 -19.13
C ASN A 297 10.78 -3.04 -18.72
N LYS A 298 10.82 -3.56 -17.49
CA LYS A 298 9.80 -4.46 -16.96
C LYS A 298 9.72 -4.40 -15.44
N ILE A 299 8.55 -4.05 -14.92
CA ILE A 299 8.26 -4.11 -13.49
C ILE A 299 7.82 -5.54 -13.12
N ALA A 300 8.38 -6.08 -12.04
CA ALA A 300 8.01 -7.41 -11.56
C ALA A 300 6.52 -7.47 -11.15
N THR A 301 5.77 -8.38 -11.77
CA THR A 301 4.36 -8.63 -11.42
C THR A 301 4.18 -9.96 -10.68
N PRO A 302 3.12 -10.12 -9.87
CA PRO A 302 2.82 -11.38 -9.22
C PRO A 302 2.66 -12.50 -10.24
N SER A 303 3.24 -13.66 -9.93
CA SER A 303 3.13 -14.86 -10.75
C SER A 303 1.66 -15.29 -10.92
N ILE A 304 1.36 -16.02 -12.00
CA ILE A 304 0.02 -16.56 -12.26
C ILE A 304 -0.42 -17.49 -11.11
N PHE A 305 0.51 -18.28 -10.58
CA PHE A 305 0.24 -19.14 -9.43
C PHE A 305 -0.10 -18.34 -8.17
N SER A 306 0.65 -17.27 -7.86
CA SER A 306 0.35 -16.41 -6.71
C SER A 306 -0.98 -15.65 -6.87
N LYS A 307 -1.37 -15.30 -8.10
CA LYS A 307 -2.70 -14.73 -8.37
C LYS A 307 -3.80 -15.77 -8.16
N PHE A 308 -3.58 -17.02 -8.58
CA PHE A 308 -4.53 -18.10 -8.37
C PHE A 308 -4.66 -18.46 -6.89
N SER A 309 -3.56 -18.62 -6.15
CA SER A 309 -3.60 -18.91 -4.71
C SER A 309 -4.30 -17.81 -3.93
N TYR A 310 -3.98 -16.54 -4.23
CA TYR A 310 -4.68 -15.39 -3.64
C TYR A 310 -6.17 -15.38 -3.98
N PHE A 311 -6.54 -15.69 -5.22
CA PHE A 311 -7.96 -15.80 -5.62
C PHE A 311 -8.69 -16.90 -4.85
N VAL A 312 -8.07 -18.06 -4.68
CA VAL A 312 -8.63 -19.19 -3.92
C VAL A 312 -8.76 -18.86 -2.44
N GLU A 313 -7.76 -18.22 -1.83
CA GLU A 313 -7.77 -17.82 -0.42
C GLU A 313 -8.85 -16.77 -0.13
N LYS A 314 -8.96 -15.74 -0.99
CA LYS A 314 -9.97 -14.68 -0.84
C LYS A 314 -11.39 -15.16 -1.14
N ASN A 315 -11.54 -16.11 -2.07
CA ASN A 315 -12.85 -16.58 -2.55
C ASN A 315 -13.11 -18.05 -2.22
N THR A 316 -12.58 -18.54 -1.10
CA THR A 316 -12.66 -19.96 -0.69
C THR A 316 -14.05 -20.56 -0.88
N ILE A 317 -15.10 -19.87 -0.41
CA ILE A 317 -16.49 -20.31 -0.53
C ILE A 317 -16.93 -20.41 -2.00
N SER A 318 -16.69 -19.37 -2.81
CA SER A 318 -17.07 -19.33 -4.23
C SER A 318 -16.31 -20.38 -5.05
N VAL A 319 -15.03 -20.60 -4.76
CA VAL A 319 -14.20 -21.63 -5.42
C VAL A 319 -14.66 -23.03 -5.04
N LEU A 320 -15.06 -23.27 -3.78
CA LEU A 320 -15.62 -24.56 -3.36
C LEU A 320 -16.94 -24.86 -4.09
N ILE A 321 -17.83 -23.87 -4.24
CA ILE A 321 -19.09 -24.02 -4.97
C ILE A 321 -18.84 -24.27 -6.47
N GLY A 322 -17.96 -23.49 -7.09
CA GLY A 322 -17.60 -23.62 -8.50
C GLY A 322 -16.91 -24.95 -8.82
N SER A 323 -15.93 -25.35 -8.00
CA SER A 323 -15.23 -26.63 -8.16
C SER A 323 -16.15 -27.83 -7.92
N SER A 324 -17.01 -27.79 -6.90
CA SER A 324 -18.01 -28.84 -6.66
C SER A 324 -18.96 -28.99 -7.85
N SER A 325 -19.42 -27.87 -8.41
CA SER A 325 -20.29 -27.86 -9.59
C SER A 325 -19.59 -28.43 -10.82
N ALA A 326 -18.33 -28.06 -11.06
CA ALA A 326 -17.53 -28.60 -12.15
C ALA A 326 -17.26 -30.11 -11.99
N LEU A 327 -17.02 -30.57 -10.76
CA LEU A 327 -16.80 -31.98 -10.44
C LEU A 327 -18.09 -32.80 -10.62
N ILE A 328 -19.23 -32.25 -10.21
CA ILE A 328 -20.56 -32.85 -10.47
C ILE A 328 -20.82 -32.94 -11.98
N LEU A 329 -20.57 -31.87 -12.75
CA LEU A 329 -20.74 -31.88 -14.20
C LEU A 329 -19.79 -32.87 -14.88
N PHE A 330 -18.55 -32.97 -14.40
CA PHE A 330 -17.60 -33.96 -14.88
C PHE A 330 -18.07 -35.39 -14.59
N ILE A 331 -18.54 -35.66 -13.36
CA ILE A 331 -19.12 -36.96 -12.99
C ILE A 331 -20.35 -37.27 -13.83
N LEU A 332 -21.25 -36.30 -14.03
CA LEU A 332 -22.44 -36.46 -14.88
C LEU A 332 -22.07 -36.69 -16.34
N GLY A 333 -21.03 -36.03 -16.85
CA GLY A 333 -20.49 -36.25 -18.19
C GLY A 333 -19.91 -37.65 -18.35
N VAL A 334 -19.06 -38.09 -17.42
CA VAL A 334 -18.52 -39.45 -17.39
C VAL A 334 -19.63 -40.48 -17.23
N PHE A 335 -20.61 -40.23 -16.37
CA PHE A 335 -21.78 -41.09 -16.17
C PHE A 335 -22.67 -41.14 -17.42
N ALA A 336 -22.88 -40.03 -18.11
CA ALA A 336 -23.63 -39.99 -19.36
C ALA A 336 -22.92 -40.79 -20.46
N ILE A 337 -21.59 -40.66 -20.57
CA ILE A 337 -20.77 -41.44 -21.50
C ILE A 337 -20.82 -42.94 -21.14
N TYR A 338 -20.69 -43.28 -19.86
CA TYR A 338 -20.76 -44.65 -19.37
C TYR A 338 -22.16 -45.27 -19.55
N LYS A 339 -23.21 -44.51 -19.25
CA LYS A 339 -24.61 -44.92 -19.47
C LYS A 339 -24.91 -45.08 -20.95
N ASN A 340 -24.38 -44.21 -21.81
CA ASN A 340 -24.51 -44.36 -23.26
C ASN A 340 -23.80 -45.65 -23.73
N SER A 341 -22.61 -45.94 -23.21
CA SER A 341 -21.91 -47.20 -23.48
C SER A 341 -22.66 -48.44 -22.97
N LEU A 342 -23.40 -48.36 -21.86
CA LEU A 342 -24.20 -49.46 -21.30
C LEU A 342 -25.56 -49.63 -21.99
N LEU A 343 -26.24 -48.54 -22.37
CA LEU A 343 -27.48 -48.58 -23.15
C LEU A 343 -27.23 -49.17 -24.54
N ASN A 344 -26.07 -48.90 -25.14
CA ASN A 344 -25.67 -49.54 -26.39
C ASN A 344 -25.33 -51.03 -26.23
N LYS A 345 -25.16 -51.54 -25.00
CA LYS A 345 -24.89 -52.95 -24.71
C LYS A 345 -26.14 -53.73 -24.26
N ASN A 346 -27.14 -53.06 -23.68
CA ASN A 346 -28.37 -53.68 -23.17
C ASN A 346 -29.60 -53.52 -24.08
N SER A 347 -29.56 -52.66 -25.11
CA SER A 347 -30.67 -52.54 -26.06
C SER A 347 -30.76 -53.70 -27.06
N THR A 348 -29.77 -54.59 -27.09
CA THR A 348 -29.79 -55.83 -27.90
C THR A 348 -30.48 -56.96 -27.13
N ASN A 349 -30.13 -57.19 -25.86
CA ASN A 349 -30.64 -58.33 -25.09
C ASN A 349 -32.15 -58.23 -24.76
N ASN A 350 -32.67 -57.04 -24.46
CA ASN A 350 -34.07 -56.89 -24.02
C ASN A 350 -35.09 -57.00 -25.18
N ILE A 351 -34.69 -56.63 -26.41
CA ILE A 351 -35.55 -56.77 -27.60
C ILE A 351 -35.63 -58.25 -28.01
N ASP A 352 -34.52 -58.98 -27.92
CA ASP A 352 -34.49 -60.41 -28.25
C ASP A 352 -35.29 -61.24 -27.25
N GLU A 353 -35.21 -60.94 -25.94
CA GLU A 353 -36.04 -61.61 -24.93
C GLU A 353 -37.54 -61.38 -25.15
N VAL A 354 -37.96 -60.16 -25.52
CA VAL A 354 -39.36 -59.85 -25.84
C VAL A 354 -39.82 -60.55 -27.13
N LEU A 355 -38.97 -60.62 -28.16
CA LEU A 355 -39.30 -61.32 -29.41
C LEU A 355 -39.32 -62.84 -29.24
N ILE A 356 -38.42 -63.40 -28.42
CA ILE A 356 -38.41 -64.83 -28.05
C ILE A 356 -39.68 -65.19 -27.27
N SER A 357 -40.09 -64.36 -26.30
CA SER A 357 -41.35 -64.55 -25.57
C SER A 357 -42.57 -64.51 -26.51
N LYS A 358 -42.60 -63.59 -27.48
CA LYS A 358 -43.67 -63.55 -28.51
C LYS A 358 -43.69 -64.78 -29.42
N ILE A 359 -42.53 -65.37 -29.73
CA ILE A 359 -42.47 -66.64 -30.48
C ILE A 359 -43.01 -67.81 -29.65
N ILE A 360 -42.73 -67.85 -28.33
CA ILE A 360 -43.24 -68.91 -27.45
C ILE A 360 -44.78 -68.83 -27.32
N ASP A 361 -45.33 -67.64 -27.12
CA ASP A 361 -46.80 -67.43 -27.08
C ASP A 361 -47.46 -67.75 -28.42
N LEU A 362 -46.82 -67.40 -29.54
CA LEU A 362 -47.29 -67.75 -30.89
C LEU A 362 -47.28 -69.29 -31.11
N ASP A 363 -46.22 -69.99 -30.70
CA ASP A 363 -46.09 -71.45 -30.81
C ASP A 363 -47.17 -72.17 -29.93
N GLU A 364 -47.52 -71.61 -28.76
CA GLU A 364 -48.63 -72.12 -27.96
C GLU A 364 -50.00 -71.92 -28.62
N ARG A 365 -50.26 -70.74 -29.19
CA ARG A 365 -51.55 -70.43 -29.85
C ARG A 365 -51.77 -71.30 -31.08
N PHE A 366 -50.72 -71.61 -31.83
CA PHE A 366 -50.78 -72.55 -32.95
C PHE A 366 -51.08 -73.99 -32.48
N LYS A 367 -50.42 -74.47 -31.41
CA LYS A 367 -50.72 -75.79 -30.82
C LYS A 367 -52.16 -75.92 -30.32
N LYS A 368 -52.77 -74.81 -29.89
CA LYS A 368 -54.17 -74.74 -29.45
C LYS A 368 -55.17 -74.53 -30.61
N ASN A 369 -54.71 -74.54 -31.88
CA ASN A 369 -55.49 -74.25 -33.09
C ASN A 369 -56.18 -72.87 -33.10
N ASN A 370 -55.65 -71.91 -32.34
CA ASN A 370 -56.22 -70.56 -32.21
C ASN A 370 -55.71 -69.58 -33.30
N ILE A 371 -54.86 -70.04 -34.22
CA ILE A 371 -54.33 -69.27 -35.35
C ILE A 371 -54.12 -70.22 -36.54
N ASN A 372 -54.36 -69.74 -37.76
CA ASN A 372 -54.17 -70.54 -38.97
C ASN A 372 -52.66 -70.69 -39.31
N GLU A 373 -52.32 -71.72 -40.08
CA GLU A 373 -50.93 -72.09 -40.38
C GLU A 373 -50.20 -71.04 -41.23
N GLU A 374 -50.90 -70.37 -42.14
CA GLU A 374 -50.31 -69.34 -43.00
C GLU A 374 -49.88 -68.10 -42.19
N GLU A 375 -50.77 -67.63 -41.32
CA GLU A 375 -50.56 -66.49 -40.42
C GLU A 375 -49.50 -66.81 -39.33
N TYR A 376 -49.50 -68.04 -38.80
CA TYR A 376 -48.44 -68.53 -37.91
C TYR A 376 -47.06 -68.45 -38.58
N ASN A 377 -46.93 -68.95 -39.80
CA ASN A 377 -45.66 -68.99 -40.51
C ASN A 377 -45.15 -67.60 -40.86
N ILE A 378 -46.03 -66.67 -41.26
CA ILE A 378 -45.68 -65.27 -41.55
C ILE A 378 -45.19 -64.55 -40.29
N LEU A 379 -45.94 -64.61 -39.19
CA LEU A 379 -45.60 -63.92 -37.95
C LEU A 379 -44.30 -64.47 -37.36
N ARG A 380 -44.14 -65.80 -37.32
CA ARG A 380 -42.94 -66.45 -36.79
C ARG A 380 -41.70 -66.14 -37.61
N LYS A 381 -41.82 -66.11 -38.94
CA LYS A 381 -40.72 -65.70 -39.82
C LYS A 381 -40.34 -64.24 -39.57
N SER A 382 -41.32 -63.34 -39.45
CA SER A 382 -41.07 -61.92 -39.19
C SER A 382 -40.35 -61.66 -37.87
N TYR A 383 -40.70 -62.39 -36.80
CA TYR A 383 -40.03 -62.27 -35.50
C TYR A 383 -38.60 -62.83 -35.56
N LYS A 384 -38.39 -63.96 -36.25
CA LYS A 384 -37.04 -64.54 -36.44
C LYS A 384 -36.13 -63.67 -37.30
N GLU A 385 -36.66 -63.04 -38.35
CA GLU A 385 -35.89 -62.11 -39.19
C GLU A 385 -35.50 -60.85 -38.43
N ARG A 386 -36.38 -60.33 -37.57
CA ARG A 386 -36.07 -59.19 -36.69
C ARG A 386 -35.01 -59.50 -35.63
N ILE A 387 -34.92 -60.76 -35.19
CA ILE A 387 -33.84 -61.24 -34.31
C ILE A 387 -32.52 -61.37 -35.11
N LYS A 388 -32.57 -61.90 -36.34
CA LYS A 388 -31.37 -62.11 -37.17
C LYS A 388 -30.82 -60.84 -37.84
N GLY A 389 -31.65 -59.82 -38.07
CA GLY A 389 -31.30 -58.60 -38.81
C GLY A 389 -30.41 -57.59 -38.07
N LYS A 390 -29.67 -58.01 -37.03
CA LYS A 390 -28.75 -57.16 -36.27
C LYS A 390 -27.37 -57.81 -36.16
N PHE A 391 -26.67 -57.91 -37.28
CA PHE A 391 -25.21 -57.86 -37.37
C PHE A 391 -24.80 -57.17 -38.66
#